data_AF-A0A945YJ54-F1
#
_entry.id   AF-A0A945YJ54-F1
#
_cell.length_a   1.000
_cell.length_b   1.000
_cell.length_c   1.000
_cell.angle_alpha   90.00
_cell.angle_beta   90.00
_cell.angle_gamma   90.00
#
_symmetry.space_group_name_H-M   'P 1'
#
loop_
_entity.id
_entity.type
_entity.pdbx_description
1 polymer ?
#
loop_
_entity_poly.entity_id
_entity_poly.type
_entity_poly.pdbx_seq_one_letter_code
_entity_poly.pdbx_strand_id
1 'polypeptide(L)'
;MTTELIWLHEKALGLNHPLITNKRADTKIVHVWDDNYYKSRSYSLKRLVFIYECLCESPAEIVRGDTIEVLRSLDINTITVPFTPDTIITNLTNRLSDFANLKILKDDTFCDFDSALEEKRFFKYWNIAKKTAFKKSDEPIAKHG
;
A
#
# COMPACT_ATOMS: atom_id res chain seq x y z
N MET A 1 16.04 13.61 -15.86
CA MET A 1 15.31 13.82 -14.60
C MET A 1 14.53 12.55 -14.33
N THR A 2 14.58 11.99 -13.11
CA THR A 2 13.83 10.77 -12.79
C THR A 2 12.40 11.15 -12.44
N THR A 3 11.41 10.71 -13.22
CA THR A 3 10.00 10.90 -12.89
C THR A 3 9.56 9.83 -11.89
N GLU A 4 8.91 10.24 -10.80
CA GLU A 4 8.43 9.35 -9.75
C GLU A 4 6.92 9.52 -9.55
N LEU A 5 6.22 8.39 -9.45
CA LEU A 5 4.79 8.30 -9.21
C LEU A 5 4.54 7.42 -8.00
N ILE A 6 3.55 7.78 -7.19
CA ILE A 6 2.99 6.87 -6.19
C ILE A 6 1.70 6.28 -6.76
N TRP A 7 1.65 4.96 -6.89
CA TRP A 7 0.41 4.26 -7.18
C TRP A 7 -0.29 3.88 -5.88
N LEU A 8 -1.38 4.57 -5.56
CA LEU A 8 -2.16 4.37 -4.34
C LEU A 8 -3.29 3.37 -4.59
N HIS A 9 -3.12 2.12 -4.17
CA HIS A 9 -4.18 1.10 -4.25
C HIS A 9 -5.19 1.21 -3.10
N GLU A 10 -6.35 0.56 -3.23
CA GLU A 10 -7.47 0.72 -2.29
C GLU A 10 -7.24 0.10 -0.90
N LYS A 11 -6.17 -0.69 -0.72
CA LYS A 11 -5.75 -1.19 0.59
C LYS A 11 -4.92 -0.19 1.41
N ALA A 12 -4.59 0.98 0.86
CA ALA A 12 -3.73 1.98 1.49
C ALA A 12 -4.38 3.38 1.50
N LEU A 13 -5.71 3.46 1.66
CA LEU A 13 -6.48 4.70 1.60
C LEU A 13 -6.30 5.64 2.82
N GLY A 14 -5.50 5.26 3.82
CA GLY A 14 -5.30 6.06 5.02
C GLY A 14 -4.51 7.34 4.73
N LEU A 15 -5.07 8.50 5.07
CA LEU A 15 -4.42 9.82 4.84
C LEU A 15 -3.09 9.99 5.59
N ASN A 16 -2.91 9.27 6.70
CA ASN A 16 -1.69 9.29 7.50
C ASN A 16 -0.58 8.36 6.96
N HIS A 17 -0.82 7.67 5.84
CA HIS A 17 0.17 6.76 5.28
C HIS A 17 1.48 7.50 4.95
N PRO A 18 2.67 6.97 5.28
CA PRO A 18 3.95 7.64 5.05
C PRO A 18 4.18 8.10 3.60
N LEU A 19 3.61 7.39 2.62
CA LEU A 19 3.65 7.81 1.21
C LEU A 19 2.92 9.11 0.92
N ILE A 20 1.90 9.44 1.71
CA ILE A 20 1.12 10.67 1.56
C ILE A 20 1.79 11.79 2.35
N THR A 21 2.19 11.51 3.59
CA THR A 21 2.73 12.51 4.52
C THR A 21 4.17 12.92 4.22
N ASN A 22 5.02 12.00 3.72
CA ASN A 22 6.43 12.24 3.43
C ASN A 22 6.74 12.40 1.93
N LYS A 23 5.72 12.60 1.08
CA LYS A 23 5.92 12.75 -0.36
C LYS A 23 6.75 14.00 -0.68
N ARG A 24 7.55 13.94 -1.75
CA ARG A 24 8.14 15.16 -2.31
C ARG A 24 7.06 16.01 -2.97
N ALA A 25 7.27 17.32 -3.03
CA ALA A 25 6.28 18.27 -3.51
C ALA A 25 5.83 17.95 -4.96
N ASP A 26 6.76 17.47 -5.78
CA ASP A 26 6.60 17.13 -7.20
C ASP A 26 6.12 15.70 -7.46
N THR A 27 6.06 14.83 -6.44
CA THR A 27 5.59 13.45 -6.63
C THR A 27 4.07 13.41 -6.82
N LYS A 28 3.65 12.90 -7.97
CA LYS A 28 2.25 12.66 -8.30
C LYS A 28 1.75 11.39 -7.60
N ILE A 29 0.54 11.44 -7.05
CA ILE A 29 -0.16 10.28 -6.49
C ILE A 29 -1.31 9.96 -7.42
N VAL A 30 -1.40 8.71 -7.89
CA VAL A 30 -2.48 8.25 -8.77
C VAL A 30 -3.16 7.03 -8.16
N HIS A 31 -4.48 7.04 -8.17
CA HIS A 31 -5.30 5.85 -8.01
C HIS A 31 -5.90 5.48 -9.36
N VAL A 32 -5.74 4.24 -9.78
CA VAL A 32 -6.41 3.74 -10.99
C VAL A 32 -7.72 3.06 -10.61
N TRP A 33 -8.83 3.64 -11.04
CA TRP A 33 -10.15 3.05 -10.94
C TRP A 33 -10.34 2.02 -12.05
N ASP A 34 -9.99 0.78 -11.74
CA ASP A 34 -10.07 -0.36 -12.65
C ASP A 34 -11.32 -1.19 -12.39
N ASP A 35 -12.30 -1.06 -13.29
CA ASP A 35 -13.59 -1.76 -13.15
C ASP A 35 -13.44 -3.28 -13.22
N ASN A 36 -12.48 -3.79 -13.99
CA ASN A 36 -12.25 -5.23 -14.11
C ASN A 36 -11.61 -5.77 -12.83
N TYR A 37 -10.64 -5.06 -12.28
CA TYR A 37 -10.09 -5.33 -10.96
C TYR A 37 -11.20 -5.38 -9.92
N TYR A 38 -12.02 -4.34 -9.79
CA TYR A 38 -13.06 -4.30 -8.77
C TYR A 38 -14.15 -5.36 -8.94
N LYS A 39 -14.53 -5.68 -10.18
CA LYS A 39 -15.43 -6.80 -10.48
C LYS A 39 -14.82 -8.14 -10.07
N SER A 40 -13.53 -8.38 -10.39
CA SER A 40 -12.83 -9.61 -10.00
C SER A 40 -12.76 -9.78 -8.47
N ARG A 41 -12.70 -8.67 -7.73
CA ARG A 41 -12.73 -8.64 -6.26
C ARG A 41 -14.13 -8.85 -5.67
N SER A 42 -15.17 -8.90 -6.50
CA SER A 42 -16.58 -8.96 -6.07
C SER A 42 -16.94 -7.85 -5.08
N TYR A 43 -16.40 -6.65 -5.26
CA TYR A 43 -16.71 -5.52 -4.38
C TYR A 43 -18.16 -5.07 -4.57
N SER A 44 -18.87 -4.91 -3.45
CA SER A 44 -20.23 -4.38 -3.46
C SER A 44 -20.24 -2.88 -3.76
N LEU A 45 -21.38 -2.36 -4.21
CA LEU A 45 -21.55 -0.92 -4.43
C LEU A 45 -21.21 -0.10 -3.18
N LYS A 46 -21.65 -0.53 -1.99
CA LYS A 46 -21.33 0.15 -0.73
C LYS A 46 -19.82 0.26 -0.50
N ARG A 47 -19.06 -0.79 -0.83
CA ARG A 47 -17.60 -0.80 -0.71
C ARG A 47 -16.95 0.12 -1.73
N LEU A 48 -17.45 0.15 -2.96
CA LEU A 48 -16.95 1.06 -4.00
C LEU A 48 -17.19 2.53 -3.64
N VAL A 49 -18.39 2.87 -3.14
CA VAL A 49 -18.71 4.21 -2.65
C VAL A 49 -17.75 4.62 -1.54
N PHE A 50 -17.53 3.75 -0.54
CA PHE A 50 -16.57 4.02 0.52
C PHE A 50 -15.14 4.28 -0.02
N ILE A 51 -14.66 3.44 -0.95
CA ILE A 51 -13.34 3.64 -1.57
C ILE A 51 -13.28 5.00 -2.28
N TYR A 52 -14.31 5.34 -3.04
CA TYR A 52 -14.39 6.60 -3.77
C TYR A 52 -14.38 7.82 -2.83
N GLU A 53 -15.16 7.78 -1.75
CA GLU A 53 -15.20 8.83 -0.73
C GLU A 53 -13.81 9.03 -0.10
N CYS A 54 -13.14 7.96 0.30
CA CYS A 54 -11.77 8.05 0.83
C CYS A 54 -10.78 8.65 -0.18
N LEU A 55 -10.93 8.31 -1.47
CA LEU A 55 -10.07 8.87 -2.52
C LEU A 55 -10.33 10.37 -2.73
N CYS A 56 -11.58 10.83 -2.66
CA CYS A 56 -11.94 12.24 -2.75
C CYS A 56 -11.34 13.08 -1.61
N GLU A 57 -11.13 12.48 -0.43
CA GLU A 57 -10.44 13.12 0.70
C GLU A 57 -8.90 13.04 0.60
N SER A 58 -8.38 12.24 -0.34
CA SER A 58 -6.94 12.05 -0.55
C SER A 58 -6.37 12.98 -1.63
N PRO A 59 -5.05 13.22 -1.66
CA PRO A 59 -4.41 13.96 -2.73
C PRO A 59 -4.22 13.14 -4.03
N ALA A 60 -4.80 11.94 -4.13
CA ALA A 60 -4.64 11.08 -5.30
C ALA A 60 -5.49 11.56 -6.47
N GLU A 61 -4.89 11.64 -7.65
CA GLU A 61 -5.64 11.78 -8.90
C GLU A 61 -6.28 10.44 -9.25
N ILE A 62 -7.60 10.44 -9.45
CA ILE A 62 -8.36 9.24 -9.82
C ILE A 62 -8.41 9.16 -11.35
N VAL A 63 -7.82 8.10 -11.90
CA VAL A 63 -7.83 7.83 -13.34
C VAL A 63 -8.58 6.53 -13.58
N ARG A 64 -9.57 6.51 -14.48
CA ARG A 64 -10.33 5.29 -14.79
C ARG A 64 -9.69 4.53 -15.96
N GLY A 65 -9.50 3.22 -15.82
CA GLY A 65 -8.94 2.38 -16.89
C GLY A 65 -8.31 1.08 -16.36
N ASP A 66 -7.69 0.29 -17.24
CA ASP A 66 -6.87 -0.86 -16.81
C ASP A 66 -5.64 -0.36 -16.06
N THR A 67 -5.37 -0.96 -14.90
CA THR A 67 -4.29 -0.56 -14.02
C THR A 67 -2.93 -0.51 -14.71
N ILE A 68 -2.60 -1.54 -15.51
CA ILE A 68 -1.28 -1.65 -16.13
C ILE A 68 -1.17 -0.72 -17.33
N GLU A 69 -2.21 -0.63 -18.15
CA GLU A 69 -2.21 0.26 -19.33
C GLU A 69 -2.11 1.73 -18.93
N VAL A 70 -2.90 2.15 -17.92
CA VAL A 70 -2.88 3.53 -17.41
C VAL A 70 -1.50 3.87 -16.86
N LEU A 71 -0.95 3.04 -15.96
CA LEU A 71 0.36 3.31 -15.35
C LEU A 71 1.49 3.30 -16.37
N ARG A 72 1.41 2.44 -17.40
CA ARG A 72 2.38 2.41 -18.51
C ARG A 72 2.32 3.67 -19.37
N SER A 73 1.13 4.21 -19.62
CA SER A 73 0.96 5.41 -20.46
C SER A 73 1.51 6.69 -19.84
N LEU A 74 1.79 6.70 -18.53
CA LEU A 74 2.31 7.87 -17.82
C LEU A 74 3.84 8.06 -18.00
N ASP A 75 4.54 7.12 -18.65
CA ASP A 75 5.98 7.16 -18.94
C ASP A 75 6.85 7.51 -17.72
N ILE A 76 6.62 6.78 -16.62
CA ILE A 76 7.26 7.02 -15.32
C ILE A 76 8.45 6.09 -15.11
N ASN A 77 9.60 6.64 -14.68
CA ASN A 77 10.79 5.84 -14.40
C ASN A 77 10.70 4.99 -13.12
N THR A 78 10.02 5.51 -12.08
CA THR A 78 9.89 4.84 -10.78
C THR A 78 8.47 4.91 -10.24
N ILE A 79 7.91 3.77 -9.89
CA ILE A 79 6.61 3.66 -9.23
C ILE A 79 6.83 3.20 -7.79
N THR A 80 6.40 4.03 -6.86
CA THR A 80 6.34 3.69 -5.44
C THR A 80 4.96 3.15 -5.10
N VAL A 81 4.91 2.00 -4.44
CA VAL A 81 3.67 1.26 -4.13
C VAL A 81 3.61 0.99 -2.63
N PRO A 82 2.47 1.25 -1.95
CA PRO A 82 2.28 0.81 -0.59
C PRO A 82 2.42 -0.71 -0.46
N PHE A 83 3.03 -1.18 0.62
CA PHE A 83 3.11 -2.61 0.91
C PHE A 83 1.72 -3.16 1.23
N THR A 84 1.44 -4.35 0.72
CA THR A 84 0.25 -5.12 1.09
C THR A 84 0.50 -6.61 0.99
N PRO A 85 -0.09 -7.44 1.88
CA PRO A 85 -0.07 -8.89 1.72
C PRO A 85 -1.08 -9.39 0.67
N ASP A 86 -1.86 -8.51 0.03
CA ASP A 86 -2.86 -8.89 -0.97
C ASP A 86 -2.19 -9.39 -2.27
N THR A 87 -2.31 -10.69 -2.53
CA THR A 87 -1.65 -11.36 -3.66
C THR A 87 -2.06 -10.80 -5.03
N ILE A 88 -3.29 -10.29 -5.17
CA ILE A 88 -3.73 -9.72 -6.45
C ILE A 88 -2.99 -8.41 -6.71
N ILE A 89 -2.87 -7.57 -5.70
CA ILE A 89 -2.11 -6.32 -5.79
C ILE A 89 -0.63 -6.63 -5.95
N THR A 90 -0.07 -7.59 -5.21
CA THR A 90 1.33 -8.02 -5.39
C THR A 90 1.60 -8.49 -6.82
N ASN A 91 0.69 -9.25 -7.43
CA ASN A 91 0.81 -9.69 -8.82
C ASN A 91 0.74 -8.51 -9.80
N LEU A 92 -0.12 -7.52 -9.56
CA LEU A 92 -0.15 -6.28 -10.35
C LEU A 92 1.17 -5.53 -10.21
N THR A 93 1.67 -5.34 -8.99
CA THR A 93 2.96 -4.72 -8.71
C THR A 93 4.09 -5.43 -9.46
N ASN A 94 4.15 -6.76 -9.43
CA ASN A 94 5.16 -7.51 -10.18
C ASN A 94 5.09 -7.28 -11.70
N ARG A 95 3.90 -7.04 -12.28
CA ARG A 95 3.77 -6.69 -13.71
C ARG A 95 4.26 -5.28 -14.02
N LEU A 96 4.32 -4.39 -13.03
CA LEU A 96 4.85 -3.04 -13.22
C LEU A 96 6.37 -3.04 -13.39
N SER A 97 7.09 -4.03 -12.84
CA SER A 97 8.55 -4.11 -12.98
C SER A 97 9.00 -4.36 -14.42
N ASP A 98 8.09 -4.77 -15.29
CA ASP A 98 8.36 -4.95 -16.72
C ASP A 98 8.67 -3.61 -17.44
N PHE A 99 8.23 -2.48 -16.87
CA PHE A 99 8.37 -1.16 -17.51
C PHE A 99 8.74 0.00 -16.59
N ALA A 100 8.80 -0.18 -15.26
CA ALA A 100 9.23 0.84 -14.33
C ALA A 100 10.01 0.24 -13.15
N ASN A 101 10.89 1.05 -12.52
CA ASN A 101 11.53 0.65 -11.27
C ASN A 101 10.51 0.69 -10.14
N LEU A 102 10.50 -0.33 -9.27
CA LEU A 102 9.54 -0.41 -8.17
C LEU A 102 10.18 -0.11 -6.82
N LYS A 103 9.49 0.69 -6.02
CA LYS A 103 9.79 0.88 -4.60
C LYS A 103 8.57 0.50 -3.79
N ILE A 104 8.72 -0.46 -2.88
CA ILE A 104 7.64 -0.86 -1.98
C ILE A 104 7.85 -0.13 -0.65
N LEU A 105 6.88 0.66 -0.21
CA LEU A 105 6.93 1.32 1.10
C LEU A 105 6.03 0.62 2.10
N LYS A 106 6.62 0.16 3.20
CA LYS A 106 5.89 -0.44 4.31
C LYS A 106 5.36 0.66 5.24
N ASP A 107 4.12 0.50 5.68
CA ASP A 107 3.52 1.37 6.70
C ASP A 107 4.11 1.07 8.09
N ASP A 108 3.93 1.99 9.02
CA ASP A 108 4.34 1.83 10.40
C ASP A 108 3.61 0.62 11.01
N THR A 109 4.37 -0.27 11.65
CA THR A 109 3.78 -1.46 12.25
C THR A 109 3.08 -1.12 13.56
N PHE A 110 1.89 -1.68 13.76
CA PHE A 110 1.14 -1.56 15.02
C PHE A 110 1.93 -2.04 16.25
N CYS A 111 2.76 -3.07 16.05
CA CYS A 111 3.63 -3.65 17.06
C CYS A 111 4.88 -4.23 16.41
N ASP A 112 5.99 -4.21 17.13
CA ASP A 112 7.16 -5.00 16.75
C ASP A 112 6.87 -6.48 17.01
N PHE A 113 6.81 -7.26 15.94
CA PHE A 113 6.63 -8.70 16.00
C PHE A 113 7.64 -9.37 15.09
N ASP A 114 8.37 -10.35 15.62
CA ASP A 114 9.29 -11.15 14.82
C ASP A 114 8.49 -12.05 13.87
N SER A 115 8.55 -11.74 12.58
CA SER A 115 7.86 -12.49 11.53
C SER A 115 8.31 -13.94 11.41
N ALA A 116 9.45 -14.33 12.02
CA ALA A 116 9.89 -15.73 12.08
C ALA A 116 9.05 -16.58 13.05
N LEU A 117 8.29 -15.95 13.96
CA LEU A 117 7.40 -16.63 14.89
C LEU A 117 6.09 -16.99 14.17
N GLU A 118 5.99 -18.21 13.64
CA GLU A 118 4.74 -18.77 13.09
C GLU A 118 3.73 -19.13 14.22
N GLU A 119 3.26 -18.13 14.96
CA GLU A 119 2.28 -18.34 16.02
C GLU A 119 0.86 -18.50 15.47
N LYS A 120 0.44 -19.75 15.27
CA LYS A 120 -0.90 -20.09 14.73
C LYS A 120 -2.07 -19.79 15.68
N ARG A 121 -1.81 -19.41 16.93
CA ARG A 121 -2.84 -19.15 17.96
C ARG A 121 -2.83 -17.69 18.37
N PHE A 122 -3.97 -17.01 18.18
CA PHE A 122 -4.13 -15.58 18.51
C PHE A 122 -3.68 -15.24 19.94
N PHE A 123 -4.03 -16.05 20.94
CA PHE A 123 -3.64 -15.77 22.34
C PHE A 123 -2.12 -15.73 22.54
N LYS A 124 -1.38 -16.62 21.87
CA LYS A 124 0.08 -16.68 21.98
C LYS A 124 0.73 -15.51 21.23
N TYR A 125 0.25 -15.23 20.02
CA TYR A 125 0.60 -14.03 19.26
C TYR A 125 0.39 -12.75 20.10
N TRP A 126 -0.80 -12.56 20.65
CA TRP A 126 -1.17 -11.34 21.37
C TRP A 126 -0.35 -11.12 22.64
N ASN A 127 -0.01 -12.18 23.37
CA ASN A 127 0.82 -12.06 24.56
C ASN A 127 2.24 -11.53 24.28
N ILE A 128 2.73 -11.75 23.06
CA ILE A 128 4.01 -11.21 22.58
C ILE A 128 3.79 -9.79 22.05
N ALA A 129 2.88 -9.62 21.08
CA ALA A 129 2.61 -8.35 20.40
C ALA A 129 2.18 -7.22 21.37
N LYS A 130 1.39 -7.51 22.40
CA LYS A 130 0.89 -6.49 23.35
C LYS A 130 1.99 -5.75 24.10
N LYS A 131 3.21 -6.30 24.16
CA LYS A 131 4.36 -5.68 24.85
C LYS A 131 4.93 -4.47 24.08
N THR A 132 4.71 -4.45 22.77
CA THR A 132 5.21 -3.44 21.82
C THR A 132 4.10 -2.71 21.07
N ALA A 133 2.84 -3.14 21.24
CA ALA A 133 1.68 -2.45 20.69
C ALA A 133 1.66 -0.96 21.03
N PHE A 134 1.41 -0.13 20.01
CA PHE A 134 1.39 1.33 20.08
C PHE A 134 2.71 2.01 20.49
N LYS A 135 3.82 1.27 20.61
CA LYS A 135 5.14 1.89 20.74
C LYS A 135 5.59 2.31 19.35
N LYS A 136 5.96 3.58 19.17
CA LYS A 136 6.64 4.02 17.95
C LYS A 136 7.98 3.31 17.88
N SER A 137 8.22 2.60 16.78
CA SER A 137 9.43 1.84 16.53
C SER A 137 10.60 2.79 16.22
N ASP A 138 11.17 3.42 17.25
CA ASP A 138 12.42 4.20 17.15
C ASP A 138 13.62 3.50 17.83
N GLU A 139 13.46 2.28 18.37
CA GLU A 139 14.54 1.56 19.05
C GLU A 139 14.82 0.17 18.42
N PRO A 140 16.10 -0.19 18.18
CA PRO A 140 16.45 -1.51 17.67
C PRO A 140 16.18 -2.60 18.69
N ILE A 141 15.68 -3.73 18.19
CA ILE A 141 15.24 -4.91 18.95
C ILE A 141 16.39 -5.43 19.83
N ALA A 142 16.21 -5.40 21.15
CA ALA A 142 17.02 -6.20 22.06
C ALA A 142 16.72 -7.69 21.80
N LYS A 143 17.72 -8.41 21.29
CA LYS A 143 17.67 -9.88 21.10
C LYS A 143 17.39 -10.54 22.45
N HIS A 144 16.27 -11.24 22.56
CA HIS A 144 16.00 -12.12 23.69
C HIS A 144 16.29 -13.55 23.22
N GLY A 145 17.31 -14.17 23.83
CA GLY A 145 17.60 -15.60 23.72
C GLY A 145 16.78 -16.45 24.68
#